data_AF-A0A973KRC4-F1
#
_entry.id   AF-A0A973KRC4-F1
#
_cell.length_a   1.000
_cell.length_b   1.000
_cell.length_c   1.000
_cell.angle_alpha   90.00
_cell.angle_beta   90.00
_cell.angle_gamma   90.00
#
_symmetry.space_group_name_H-M   'P 1'
#
loop_
_entity.id
_entity.type
_entity.pdbx_description
1 polymer ?
#
loop_
_entity_poly.entity_id
_entity_poly.type
_entity_poly.pdbx_seq_one_letter_code
_entity_poly.pdbx_strand_id
1 'polypeptide(L)'
;MVTISVTRSRIAAVLRDTAALLEAEGWDPERNSVMDAIDRAAGYVPGKGSTDAEETTLAAWDALVTHLGEQLVVPWERTPGRTQLQVLHALRTAADEVTAP
;
A
#
# COMPACT_ATOMS: atom_id res chain seq x y z
N MET A 1 4.99 -25.83 10.39
CA MET A 1 5.28 -24.42 10.08
C MET A 1 4.55 -24.11 8.78
N VAL A 2 3.41 -23.44 8.85
CA VAL A 2 2.61 -23.08 7.67
C VAL A 2 3.07 -21.69 7.26
N THR A 3 3.89 -21.60 6.22
CA THR A 3 4.12 -20.34 5.51
C THR A 3 2.80 -19.99 4.84
N ILE A 4 2.02 -19.08 5.41
CA ILE A 4 0.93 -18.46 4.67
C ILE A 4 1.62 -17.58 3.64
N SER A 5 1.86 -18.11 2.44
CA SER A 5 2.45 -17.34 1.36
C SER A 5 1.57 -16.13 1.09
N VAL A 6 2.18 -14.94 1.07
CA VAL A 6 1.51 -13.71 0.64
C VAL A 6 0.88 -13.95 -0.73
N THR A 7 -0.45 -13.90 -0.81
CA THR A 7 -1.17 -14.14 -2.06
C THR A 7 -1.41 -12.83 -2.80
N ARG A 8 -1.49 -12.90 -4.14
CA ARG A 8 -1.90 -11.75 -4.98
C ARG A 8 -3.20 -11.11 -4.49
N SER A 9 -4.18 -11.94 -4.10
CA SER A 9 -5.45 -11.45 -3.56
C SER A 9 -5.28 -10.68 -2.25
N ARG A 10 -4.36 -11.10 -1.36
CA ARG A 10 -4.06 -10.40 -0.11
C ARG A 10 -3.37 -9.07 -0.36
N ILE A 11 -2.40 -9.03 -1.27
CA ILE A 11 -1.72 -7.80 -1.69
C ILE A 11 -2.75 -6.79 -2.22
N ALA A 12 -3.62 -7.22 -3.14
CA ALA A 12 -4.65 -6.37 -3.70
C ALA A 12 -5.68 -5.90 -2.66
N ALA A 13 -6.04 -6.75 -1.69
CA ALA A 13 -6.90 -6.35 -0.58
C ALA A 13 -6.25 -5.22 0.24
N VAL A 14 -4.98 -5.36 0.62
CA VAL A 14 -4.25 -4.33 1.37
C VAL A 14 -4.21 -3.02 0.61
N LEU A 15 -3.88 -3.02 -0.69
CA LEU A 15 -3.87 -1.79 -1.50
C LEU A 15 -5.24 -1.11 -1.59
N ARG A 16 -6.33 -1.89 -1.68
CA ARG A 16 -7.71 -1.36 -1.65
C ARG A 16 -8.06 -0.78 -0.28
N ASP A 17 -7.69 -1.46 0.80
CA ASP A 17 -7.93 -1.03 2.17
C ASP A 17 -7.12 0.23 2.50
N THR A 18 -5.88 0.33 2.04
CA THR A 18 -5.07 1.56 2.09
C THR A 18 -5.79 2.72 1.40
N ALA A 19 -6.34 2.50 0.20
CA ALA A 19 -7.09 3.55 -0.49
C ALA A 19 -8.34 3.96 0.31
N ALA A 20 -9.08 2.99 0.88
CA ALA A 20 -10.25 3.29 1.71
C ALA A 20 -9.89 4.08 2.98
N LEU A 21 -8.78 3.73 3.65
CA LEU A 21 -8.27 4.45 4.82
C LEU A 21 -7.89 5.89 4.47
N LEU A 22 -7.12 6.10 3.39
CA LEU A 22 -6.73 7.44 2.95
C LEU A 22 -7.92 8.27 2.45
N GLU A 23 -8.94 7.64 1.87
CA GLU A 23 -10.18 8.31 1.47
C GLU A 23 -10.97 8.79 2.69
N ALA A 24 -11.06 7.97 3.74
CA ALA A 24 -11.81 8.27 4.95
C ALA A 24 -11.10 9.25 5.89
N GLU A 25 -9.79 9.09 6.08
CA GLU A 25 -8.99 9.86 7.05
C GLU A 25 -8.35 11.10 6.41
N GLY A 26 -8.31 11.18 5.08
CA GLY A 26 -7.62 12.21 4.32
C GLY A 26 -6.15 11.87 4.12
N TRP A 27 -5.68 11.98 2.88
CA TRP A 27 -4.26 11.77 2.56
C TRP A 27 -3.46 13.04 2.86
N ASP A 28 -2.32 12.85 3.54
CA ASP A 28 -1.32 13.89 3.80
C ASP A 28 0.06 13.21 3.84
N PRO A 29 1.00 13.53 2.93
CA PRO A 29 2.29 12.83 2.87
C PRO A 29 3.20 13.03 4.10
N GLU A 30 2.87 13.97 5.00
CA GLU A 30 3.58 14.20 6.26
C GLU A 30 2.83 13.67 7.49
N ARG A 31 1.51 13.44 7.40
CA ARG A 31 0.67 13.03 8.55
C ARG A 31 -0.04 11.69 8.39
N ASN A 32 -0.35 11.31 7.15
CA ASN A 32 -1.05 10.09 6.77
C ASN A 32 -0.52 9.64 5.40
N SER A 33 0.75 9.22 5.41
CA SER A 33 1.47 8.83 4.19
C SER A 33 0.98 7.48 3.68
N VAL A 34 1.29 7.18 2.42
CA VAL A 34 0.93 5.88 1.83
C VAL A 34 1.57 4.73 2.59
N MET A 35 2.81 4.90 3.09
CA MET A 35 3.51 3.84 3.85
C MET A 35 2.79 3.51 5.16
N ASP A 36 2.42 4.54 5.95
CA ASP A 36 1.71 4.35 7.22
C ASP A 36 0.33 3.70 6.99
N ALA A 37 -0.37 4.13 5.93
CA ALA A 37 -1.66 3.56 5.57
C ALA A 37 -1.56 2.10 5.08
N ILE A 38 -0.46 1.69 4.42
CA ILE A 38 -0.19 0.28 4.04
C ILE A 38 0.07 -0.55 5.30
N ASP A 39 0.92 -0.07 6.21
CA ASP A 39 1.21 -0.78 7.46
C ASP A 39 -0.06 -1.02 8.27
N ARG A 40 -0.90 0.00 8.40
CA ARG A 40 -2.20 -0.11 9.09
C ARG A 40 -3.15 -1.07 8.38
N ALA A 41 -3.23 -1.03 7.05
CA ALA A 41 -4.06 -1.94 6.26
C ALA A 41 -3.59 -3.40 6.34
N ALA A 42 -2.27 -3.64 6.37
CA ALA A 42 -1.68 -4.96 6.53
C ALA A 42 -1.77 -5.49 7.97
N GLY A 43 -2.14 -4.64 8.94
CA GLY A 43 -2.13 -4.97 10.37
C GLY A 43 -0.71 -5.06 10.96
N TYR A 44 0.28 -4.42 10.31
CA TYR A 44 1.65 -4.38 10.79
C TYR A 44 1.78 -3.42 11.98
N VAL A 45 2.43 -3.90 13.05
CA VAL A 45 2.77 -3.09 14.23
C VAL A 45 4.27 -3.26 14.50
N PRO A 46 5.09 -2.20 14.40
CA PRO A 46 6.53 -2.31 14.62
C PRO A 46 6.87 -2.97 15.96
N GLY A 47 7.69 -4.02 15.92
CA GLY A 47 8.13 -4.78 17.09
C GLY A 47 7.07 -5.67 17.75
N LYS A 48 5.84 -5.74 17.21
CA LYS A 48 4.76 -6.62 17.70
C LYS A 48 3.99 -7.36 16.60
N GLY A 49 4.23 -7.02 15.33
CA GLY A 49 3.58 -7.62 14.17
C GLY A 49 4.04 -9.05 13.91
N SER A 50 3.21 -9.82 13.19
CA SER A 50 3.60 -11.12 12.66
C SER A 50 4.52 -10.93 11.44
N THR A 51 5.42 -11.88 11.19
CA THR A 51 6.21 -11.95 9.95
C THR A 51 5.33 -11.88 8.70
N ASP A 52 4.14 -12.47 8.77
CA ASP A 52 3.14 -12.45 7.71
C ASP A 52 2.59 -11.03 7.41
N ALA A 53 2.40 -10.18 8.43
CA ALA A 53 2.01 -8.79 8.23
C ALA A 53 3.14 -7.98 7.59
N GLU A 54 4.38 -8.21 8.02
CA GLU A 54 5.58 -7.57 7.46
C GLU A 54 5.78 -7.95 5.98
N GLU A 55 5.73 -9.25 5.66
CA GLU A 55 5.82 -9.74 4.28
C GLU A 55 4.70 -9.17 3.40
N THR A 56 3.48 -9.05 3.95
CA THR A 56 2.34 -8.48 3.23
C THR A 56 2.52 -6.98 2.97
N THR A 57 2.98 -6.20 3.96
CA THR A 57 3.33 -4.79 3.79
C THR A 57 4.34 -4.63 2.66
N LEU A 58 5.45 -5.39 2.71
CA LEU A 58 6.53 -5.28 1.73
C LEU A 58 6.05 -5.63 0.32
N ALA A 59 5.23 -6.67 0.18
CA ALA A 59 4.67 -7.07 -1.10
C ALA A 59 3.66 -6.04 -1.66
N ALA A 60 2.85 -5.41 -0.80
CA ALA A 60 1.95 -4.33 -1.21
C ALA A 60 2.73 -3.08 -1.63
N TRP A 61 3.80 -2.75 -0.90
CA TRP A 61 4.71 -1.67 -1.26
C TRP A 61 5.37 -1.91 -2.62
N ASP A 62 5.94 -3.10 -2.83
CA ASP A 62 6.61 -3.48 -4.09
C ASP A 62 5.66 -3.44 -5.29
N ALA A 63 4.42 -3.91 -5.12
CA ALA A 63 3.39 -3.83 -6.14
C ALA A 63 3.07 -2.38 -6.53
N LEU A 64 2.96 -1.47 -5.54
CA LEU A 64 2.72 -0.06 -5.81
C LEU A 64 3.92 0.60 -6.50
N VAL A 65 5.14 0.33 -6.04
CA VAL A 65 6.38 0.83 -6.68
C VAL A 65 6.45 0.38 -8.15
N THR A 66 6.15 -0.89 -8.40
CA THR A 66 6.11 -1.47 -9.76
C THR A 66 5.08 -0.77 -10.64
N HIS A 67 3.85 -0.56 -10.13
CA HIS A 67 2.80 0.16 -10.85
C HIS A 67 3.21 1.59 -11.21
N LEU A 68 3.85 2.29 -10.26
CA LEU A 68 4.29 3.67 -10.47
C LEU A 68 5.46 3.79 -11.45
N GLY A 69 6.17 2.69 -11.73
CA GLY A 69 7.43 2.72 -12.49
C GLY A 69 8.53 3.48 -11.76
N GLU A 70 8.43 3.58 -10.43
CA GLU A 70 9.32 4.34 -9.56
C GLU A 70 10.27 3.41 -8.81
N GLN A 71 11.24 3.97 -8.08
CA GLN A 71 12.03 3.19 -7.12
C GLN A 71 11.46 3.24 -5.71
N LEU A 72 10.74 4.31 -5.37
CA LEU A 72 10.18 4.57 -4.03
C LEU A 72 8.87 5.34 -4.16
N VAL A 73 7.90 5.06 -3.27
CA VAL A 73 6.61 5.77 -3.23
C VAL A 73 6.75 7.16 -2.58
N VAL A 74 7.65 7.31 -1.59
CA VAL A 74 7.79 8.56 -0.81
C VAL A 74 8.11 9.79 -1.66
N PRO A 75 9.06 9.76 -2.61
CA PRO A 75 9.31 10.91 -3.49
C PRO A 75 8.11 11.22 -4.41
N TRP A 76 7.42 10.18 -4.86
CA TRP A 76 6.26 10.30 -5.74
C TRP A 76 5.05 10.94 -5.05
N GLU A 77 4.74 10.54 -3.81
CA GLU A 77 3.61 11.10 -3.06
C GLU A 77 3.88 12.56 -2.66
N ARG A 78 5.15 12.92 -2.42
CA ARG A 78 5.59 14.29 -2.07
C ARG A 78 5.80 15.22 -3.26
N THR A 79 5.55 14.74 -4.48
CA THR A 79 5.69 15.55 -5.69
C THR A 79 4.74 16.76 -5.64
N PRO A 80 5.21 17.99 -5.93
CA PRO A 80 4.35 19.17 -5.93
C PRO A 80 3.15 19.01 -6.85
N GLY A 81 1.95 19.36 -6.37
CA GLY A 81 0.70 19.20 -7.11
C GLY A 81 0.12 17.79 -7.08
N ARG A 82 0.72 16.84 -6.34
CA ARG A 82 0.09 15.55 -6.05
C ARG A 82 -1.21 15.76 -5.28
N THR A 83 -2.24 15.06 -5.71
CA THR A 83 -3.58 15.13 -5.10
C THR A 83 -3.98 13.79 -4.50
N GLN A 84 -4.86 13.83 -3.50
CA GLN A 84 -5.44 12.62 -2.90
C GLN A 84 -6.09 11.74 -3.96
N LEU A 85 -6.83 12.31 -4.92
CA LEU A 85 -7.46 11.53 -5.99
C LEU A 85 -6.44 10.72 -6.81
N GLN A 86 -5.29 11.31 -7.14
CA GLN A 86 -4.22 10.59 -7.85
C GLN A 86 -3.63 9.46 -7.01
N VAL A 87 -3.49 9.67 -5.70
CA VAL A 87 -2.99 8.63 -4.78
C VAL A 87 -3.97 7.47 -4.68
N LEU A 88 -5.25 7.76 -4.45
CA LEU A 88 -6.32 6.76 -4.38
C LEU A 88 -6.44 5.98 -5.70
N HIS A 89 -6.33 6.68 -6.84
CA HIS A 89 -6.38 6.06 -8.16
C HIS A 89 -5.20 5.10 -8.37
N ALA A 90 -3.98 5.51 -8.02
CA ALA A 90 -2.79 4.66 -8.14
C ALA A 90 -2.90 3.39 -7.28
N LEU A 91 -3.36 3.51 -6.03
CA LEU A 91 -3.56 2.37 -5.14
C LEU A 91 -4.58 1.37 -5.69
N ARG A 92 -5.73 1.87 -6.17
CA ARG A 92 -6.78 1.02 -6.75
C ARG A 92 -6.30 0.35 -8.04
N THR A 93 -5.60 1.09 -8.90
CA THR A 93 -5.06 0.54 -10.16
C THR A 93 -4.00 -0.53 -9.91
N ALA A 94 -3.06 -0.27 -8.99
CA ALA A 94 -2.07 -1.25 -8.58
C ALA A 94 -2.73 -2.53 -8.02
N ALA A 95 -3.79 -2.38 -7.21
CA ALA A 95 -4.54 -3.53 -6.70
C ALA A 95 -5.16 -4.38 -7.82
N ASP A 96 -5.70 -3.73 -8.85
CA ASP A 96 -6.32 -4.40 -9.98
C ASP A 96 -5.28 -5.11 -10.86
N GLU A 97 -4.12 -4.49 -11.10
CA GLU A 97 -2.97 -5.07 -11.82
C GLU A 97 -2.43 -6.33 -11.13
N VAL A 98 -2.33 -6.32 -9.80
CA VAL A 98 -1.89 -7.49 -9.03
C VAL A 98 -2.85 -8.68 -9.21
N THR A 99 -4.15 -8.41 -9.41
CA THR A 99 -5.17 -9.45 -9.65
C THR A 99 -5.36 -9.81 -11.11
N ALA A 100 -4.70 -9.12 -12.04
CA ALA A 100 -4.78 -9.42 -13.46
C ALA A 100 -4.16 -10.82 -13.75
N PRO A 101 -4.75 -11.57 -14.70
CA PRO A 101 -4.29 -12.92 -15.06
C PRO A 101 -2.91 -12.94 -15.72
#